data_AF-A0A4Y3KX19-F1
#
_entry.id   AF-A0A4Y3KX19-F1
#
_cell.length_a   1.000
_cell.length_b   1.000
_cell.length_c   1.000
_cell.angle_alpha   90.00
_cell.angle_beta   90.00
_cell.angle_gamma   90.00
#
_symmetry.space_group_name_H-M   'P 1'
#
loop_
_entity.id
_entity.type
_entity.pdbx_description
1 polymer ?
#
loop_
_entity_poly.entity_id
_entity_poly.type
_entity_poly.pdbx_seq_one_letter_code
_entity_poly.pdbx_strand_id
1 'polypeptide(L)'
;MHAPRSRSFADVVREVREAADASPAPREAPGQRLVEPAGRAWREVEDEITEARARELVQAGAALAWDDCGSLGYGAPVDWVARDEAAALAADGPPVLRSGRNRSARLSAWRADDGGWLVLASMSVRWGRRLD
;
A
#
# COMPACT_ATOMS: atom_id res chain seq x y z
N MET A 1 36.88 31.30 -8.23
CA MET A 1 36.11 30.33 -7.41
C MET A 1 34.64 30.55 -7.70
N HIS A 2 33.96 29.60 -8.35
CA HIS A 2 32.52 29.69 -8.65
C HIS A 2 31.73 29.03 -7.51
N ALA A 3 30.80 29.77 -6.91
CA ALA A 3 29.90 29.23 -5.89
C ALA A 3 28.88 28.26 -6.52
N PRO A 4 28.51 27.16 -5.83
CA PRO A 4 27.46 26.27 -6.32
C PRO A 4 26.11 26.99 -6.29
N ARG A 5 25.42 27.02 -7.43
CA ARG A 5 24.03 27.52 -7.50
C ARG A 5 23.12 26.58 -6.72
N SER A 6 22.44 27.10 -5.71
CA SER A 6 21.39 26.37 -4.98
C SER A 6 20.24 26.03 -5.93
N ARG A 7 19.81 24.76 -5.96
CA ARG A 7 18.63 24.34 -6.72
C ARG A 7 17.39 25.05 -6.16
N SER A 8 16.49 25.47 -7.05
CA SER A 8 15.21 26.05 -6.64
C SER A 8 14.25 24.95 -6.19
N PHE A 9 13.30 25.29 -5.32
CA PHE A 9 12.22 24.38 -4.93
C PHE A 9 11.39 23.91 -6.14
N ALA A 10 11.21 24.78 -7.15
CA ALA A 10 10.52 24.44 -8.38
C ALA A 10 11.27 23.36 -9.19
N ASP A 11 12.60 23.39 -9.20
CA ASP A 11 13.41 22.34 -9.83
C ASP A 11 13.28 21.01 -9.11
N VAL A 12 13.25 21.02 -7.77
CA VAL A 12 13.04 19.81 -6.96
C VAL A 12 11.64 19.22 -7.20
N VAL A 13 10.59 20.05 -7.23
CA VAL A 13 9.22 19.58 -7.47
C VAL A 13 9.05 19.03 -8.88
N ARG A 14 9.70 19.64 -9.88
CA ARG A 14 9.71 19.15 -11.26
C ARG A 14 10.42 17.81 -11.38
N GLU A 15 11.60 17.68 -10.78
CA GLU A 15 12.39 16.44 -10.77
C GLU A 15 11.62 15.29 -10.08
N VAL A 16 10.91 15.58 -8.99
CA VAL A 16 10.05 14.60 -8.30
C VAL A 16 8.86 14.19 -9.16
N ARG A 17 8.22 15.12 -9.89
CA ARG A 17 7.14 14.79 -10.84
C ARG A 17 7.65 13.95 -12.01
N GLU A 18 8.76 14.34 -12.62
CA GLU A 18 9.36 13.60 -13.74
C GLU A 18 9.83 12.20 -13.31
N ALA A 19 10.35 12.04 -12.08
CA ALA A 19 10.70 10.74 -11.53
C ALA A 19 9.46 9.87 -11.21
N ALA A 20 8.35 10.48 -10.82
CA ALA A 20 7.08 9.77 -10.61
C ALA A 20 6.46 9.28 -11.93
N ASP A 21 6.57 10.06 -13.00
CA ASP A 21 6.13 9.69 -14.36
C ASP A 21 7.06 8.67 -15.04
N ALA A 22 8.36 8.69 -14.73
CA ALA A 22 9.36 7.76 -15.29
C ALA A 22 9.39 6.38 -14.61
N SER A 23 8.56 6.16 -13.58
CA SER A 23 8.46 4.85 -12.94
C SER A 23 7.89 3.85 -13.95
N PRO A 24 8.58 2.74 -14.26
CA PRO A 24 8.08 1.76 -15.21
C PRO A 24 6.69 1.31 -14.75
N ALA A 25 5.71 1.38 -15.66
CA ALA A 25 4.38 0.89 -15.40
C ALA A 25 4.48 -0.54 -14.85
N PRO A 26 3.84 -0.84 -13.70
CA PRO A 26 3.82 -2.19 -13.16
C PRO A 26 3.37 -3.15 -14.28
N ARG A 27 4.15 -4.19 -14.53
CA ARG A 27 3.84 -5.20 -15.53
C ARG A 27 2.50 -5.82 -15.13
N GLU A 28 1.45 -5.61 -15.93
CA GLU A 28 0.12 -6.17 -15.66
C GLU A 28 0.20 -7.71 -15.63
N ALA A 29 0.36 -8.28 -14.44
CA ALA A 29 0.00 -9.67 -14.23
C ALA A 29 -1.53 -9.78 -14.37
N PRO A 30 -2.09 -10.93 -14.78
CA PRO A 30 -3.50 -11.22 -14.58
C PRO A 30 -3.77 -11.21 -13.06
N GLY A 31 -4.04 -10.02 -12.54
CA GLY A 31 -4.14 -9.73 -11.12
C GLY A 31 -5.54 -10.02 -10.61
N GLN A 32 -5.61 -10.38 -9.33
CA GLN A 32 -6.88 -10.45 -8.61
C GLN A 32 -7.55 -9.08 -8.60
N ARG A 33 -8.89 -9.06 -8.44
CA ARG A 33 -9.68 -7.84 -8.36
C ARG A 33 -10.38 -7.76 -7.01
N LEU A 34 -10.27 -6.60 -6.38
CA LEU A 34 -10.97 -6.26 -5.14
C LEU A 34 -11.83 -5.02 -5.39
N VAL A 35 -13.03 -4.96 -4.81
CA VAL A 35 -13.93 -3.81 -4.92
C VAL A 35 -14.25 -3.31 -3.52
N GLU A 36 -13.96 -2.04 -3.26
CA GLU A 36 -14.29 -1.42 -1.97
C GLU A 36 -15.77 -1.06 -1.89
N PRO A 37 -16.35 -0.84 -0.70
CA PRO A 37 -17.77 -0.54 -0.52
C PRO A 37 -18.27 0.68 -1.31
N ALA A 38 -17.40 1.67 -1.54
CA ALA A 38 -17.71 2.85 -2.36
C ALA A 38 -17.74 2.56 -3.88
N GLY A 39 -17.46 1.31 -4.29
CA GLY A 39 -17.50 0.86 -5.69
C GLY A 39 -16.17 0.98 -6.44
N ARG A 40 -15.13 1.51 -5.80
CA ARG A 40 -13.79 1.59 -6.42
C ARG A 40 -13.19 0.20 -6.59
N ALA A 41 -12.66 -0.06 -7.77
CA ALA A 41 -11.99 -1.31 -8.08
C ALA A 41 -10.48 -1.17 -7.95
N TRP A 42 -9.87 -2.23 -7.42
CA TRP A 42 -8.45 -2.38 -7.20
C TRP A 42 -7.97 -3.63 -7.93
N ARG A 43 -6.79 -3.56 -8.53
CA ARG A 43 -6.10 -4.69 -9.18
C ARG A 43 -4.79 -4.95 -8.47
N GLU A 44 -4.51 -6.22 -8.19
CA GLU A 44 -3.24 -6.60 -7.57
C GLU A 44 -2.10 -6.35 -8.56
N VAL A 45 -1.06 -5.64 -8.12
CA VAL A 45 0.13 -5.35 -8.93
C VAL A 45 1.38 -5.99 -8.35
N GLU A 46 1.42 -6.23 -7.04
CA GLU A 46 2.47 -6.97 -6.35
C GLU A 46 1.82 -7.86 -5.31
N ASP A 47 1.98 -9.18 -5.44
CA ASP A 47 1.36 -10.18 -4.58
C ASP A 47 2.03 -10.29 -3.21
N GLU A 48 3.31 -9.94 -3.12
CA GLU A 48 4.04 -9.90 -1.86
C GLU A 48 4.92 -8.64 -1.79
N ILE A 49 4.67 -7.79 -0.79
CA ILE A 49 5.51 -6.63 -0.47
C ILE A 49 6.07 -6.75 0.94
N THR A 50 7.23 -6.12 1.16
CA THR A 50 7.85 -6.05 2.48
C THR A 50 7.08 -5.12 3.43
N GLU A 51 7.30 -5.29 4.73
CA GLU A 51 6.70 -4.45 5.77
C GLU A 51 7.14 -2.98 5.63
N ALA A 52 8.41 -2.76 5.27
CA ALA A 52 8.93 -1.43 4.99
C ALA A 52 8.20 -0.80 3.79
N ARG A 53 8.00 -1.56 2.72
CA ARG A 53 7.32 -1.06 1.52
C ARG A 53 5.85 -0.76 1.77
N ALA A 54 5.15 -1.63 2.52
CA ALA A 54 3.78 -1.38 2.94
C ALA A 54 3.67 -0.07 3.73
N ARG A 55 4.60 0.15 4.68
CA ARG A 55 4.65 1.39 5.46
C ARG A 55 4.87 2.62 4.58
N GLU A 56 5.82 2.58 3.65
CA GLU A 56 6.09 3.68 2.72
C GLU A 56 4.85 4.04 1.89
N LEU A 57 4.16 3.03 1.35
CA LEU A 57 2.94 3.24 0.55
C LEU A 57 1.84 3.92 1.38
N VAL A 58 1.59 3.44 2.60
CA VAL A 58 0.57 4.03 3.48
C VAL A 58 0.96 5.45 3.92
N GLN A 59 2.24 5.72 4.20
CA GLN A 59 2.73 7.08 4.48
C GLN A 59 2.57 8.03 3.28
N ALA A 60 2.73 7.51 2.06
CA ALA A 60 2.46 8.25 0.82
C ALA A 60 0.96 8.44 0.53
N GLY A 61 0.07 7.90 1.38
CA GLY A 61 -1.37 8.07 1.29
C GLY A 61 -2.10 6.95 0.55
N ALA A 62 -1.50 5.76 0.45
CA ALA A 62 -2.22 4.56 0.02
C ALA A 62 -3.38 4.23 0.99
N ALA A 63 -4.45 3.68 0.44
CA ALA A 63 -5.49 3.04 1.24
C ALA A 63 -4.91 1.82 1.97
N LEU A 64 -5.53 1.44 3.09
CA LEU A 64 -5.18 0.25 3.85
C LEU A 64 -6.45 -0.56 4.07
N ALA A 65 -6.39 -1.86 3.77
CA ALA A 65 -7.46 -2.79 4.03
C ALA A 65 -6.91 -4.07 4.69
N TRP A 66 -7.77 -4.77 5.42
CA TRP A 66 -7.46 -6.01 6.09
C TRP A 66 -8.44 -7.12 5.71
N ASP A 67 -7.91 -8.29 5.41
CA ASP A 67 -8.66 -9.49 5.05
C ASP A 67 -8.22 -10.65 5.95
N ASP A 68 -9.00 -10.94 6.98
CA ASP A 68 -8.69 -11.90 8.05
C ASP A 68 -8.51 -13.35 7.56
N CYS A 69 -9.12 -13.69 6.42
CA CYS A 69 -9.20 -15.04 5.87
C CYS A 69 -8.51 -15.18 4.51
N GLY A 70 -7.98 -14.09 3.94
CA GLY A 70 -7.28 -14.07 2.65
C GLY A 70 -8.18 -14.42 1.47
N SER A 71 -9.49 -14.22 1.59
CA SER A 71 -10.48 -14.58 0.57
C SER A 71 -10.95 -13.39 -0.26
N LEU A 72 -10.36 -12.21 -0.10
CA LEU A 72 -10.68 -10.98 -0.83
C LEU A 72 -12.15 -10.56 -0.73
N GLY A 73 -12.82 -10.89 0.36
CA GLY A 73 -14.25 -10.60 0.52
C GLY A 73 -15.20 -11.77 0.23
N TYR A 74 -14.72 -12.91 -0.30
CA TYR A 74 -15.60 -14.04 -0.66
C TYR A 74 -16.07 -14.84 0.57
N GLY A 75 -15.23 -14.99 1.59
CA GLY A 75 -15.50 -15.76 2.81
C GLY A 75 -15.80 -14.91 4.05
N ALA A 76 -15.19 -13.73 4.13
CA ALA A 76 -15.39 -12.75 5.18
C ALA A 76 -15.25 -11.33 4.60
N PRO A 77 -15.88 -10.31 5.18
CA PRO A 77 -15.74 -8.94 4.69
C PRO A 77 -14.29 -8.46 4.82
N VAL A 78 -13.87 -7.62 3.87
CA VAL A 78 -12.61 -6.88 3.96
C VAL A 78 -12.85 -5.63 4.80
N ASP A 79 -12.03 -5.44 5.83
CA ASP A 79 -12.06 -4.29 6.71
C ASP A 79 -11.25 -3.14 6.12
N TRP A 80 -11.93 -2.04 5.77
CA TRP A 80 -11.30 -0.85 5.19
C TRP A 80 -10.93 0.14 6.29
N VAL A 81 -9.64 0.45 6.41
CA VAL A 81 -9.13 1.36 7.44
C VAL A 81 -9.30 2.80 6.99
N ALA A 82 -9.85 3.65 7.85
CA ALA A 82 -9.98 5.07 7.58
C ALA A 82 -8.60 5.69 7.31
N ARG A 83 -8.53 6.66 6.38
CA ARG A 83 -7.25 7.23 5.92
C ARG A 83 -6.40 7.80 7.06
N ASP A 84 -7.01 8.55 7.98
CA ASP A 84 -6.31 9.15 9.11
C ASP A 84 -5.78 8.09 10.08
N GLU A 85 -6.54 7.00 10.24
CA GLU A 85 -6.12 5.85 11.05
C GLU A 85 -4.97 5.10 10.38
N ALA A 86 -5.05 4.84 9.07
CA ALA A 86 -3.96 4.20 8.33
C ALA A 86 -2.65 5.00 8.42
N ALA A 87 -2.75 6.33 8.29
CA ALA A 87 -1.60 7.23 8.47
C ALA A 87 -1.02 7.14 9.89
N ALA A 88 -1.88 7.09 10.92
CA ALA A 88 -1.44 6.93 12.30
C ALA A 88 -0.74 5.57 12.53
N LEU A 89 -1.24 4.48 11.94
CA LEU A 89 -0.61 3.16 12.01
C LEU A 89 0.77 3.15 11.35
N ALA A 90 0.89 3.75 10.17
CA ALA A 90 2.17 3.83 9.45
C ALA A 90 3.18 4.78 10.12
N ALA A 91 2.70 5.78 10.88
CA ALA A 91 3.55 6.61 11.72
C ALA A 91 4.13 5.80 12.90
N ASP A 92 3.34 4.93 13.53
CA ASP A 92 3.73 4.09 14.67
C ASP A 92 4.85 3.10 14.32
N GLY A 93 4.84 2.54 13.11
CA GLY A 93 5.91 1.66 12.65
C GLY A 93 5.54 0.84 11.42
N PRO A 94 6.46 -0.05 10.99
CA PRO A 94 6.13 -1.07 10.00
C PRO A 94 5.17 -2.11 10.60
N PRO A 95 4.36 -2.79 9.76
CA PRO A 95 3.60 -3.95 10.18
C PRO A 95 4.53 -5.10 10.59
N VAL A 96 3.96 -6.10 11.25
CA VAL A 96 4.62 -7.34 11.67
C VAL A 96 3.79 -8.51 11.16
N LEU A 97 4.37 -9.35 10.31
CA LEU A 97 3.72 -10.57 9.85
C LEU A 97 3.87 -11.65 10.92
N ARG A 98 2.76 -12.28 11.31
CA ARG A 98 2.77 -13.43 12.21
C ARG A 98 2.49 -14.70 11.40
N SER A 99 3.45 -15.61 11.40
CA SER A 99 3.30 -16.92 10.78
C SER A 99 2.54 -17.86 11.72
N GLY A 100 1.35 -18.30 11.32
CA GLY A 100 0.62 -19.37 11.98
C GLY A 100 0.95 -20.76 11.40
N ARG A 101 0.58 -21.85 12.08
CA ARG A 101 0.86 -23.23 11.61
C ARG A 101 0.37 -23.54 10.20
N ASN A 102 -0.73 -22.92 9.73
CA ASN A 102 -1.42 -23.28 8.48
C ASN A 102 -1.85 -22.07 7.63
N ARG A 103 -1.49 -20.83 7.99
CA ARG A 103 -1.85 -19.62 7.22
C ARG A 103 -0.69 -18.63 7.30
N SER A 104 -0.24 -18.17 6.14
CA SER A 104 0.83 -17.18 6.03
C SER A 104 0.20 -15.79 5.95
N ALA A 105 0.52 -14.95 6.93
CA ALA A 105 0.28 -13.52 6.83
C ALA A 105 0.95 -12.96 5.57
N ARG A 106 0.26 -12.06 4.87
CA ARG A 106 0.75 -11.47 3.62
C ARG A 106 0.43 -9.99 3.57
N LEU A 107 1.29 -9.23 2.89
CA LEU A 107 1.03 -7.88 2.44
C LEU A 107 1.09 -7.87 0.92
N SER A 108 0.09 -7.31 0.26
CA SER A 108 0.12 -7.08 -1.20
C SER A 108 -0.18 -5.63 -1.56
N ALA A 109 0.32 -5.19 -2.71
CA ALA A 109 0.07 -3.87 -3.26
C ALA A 109 -0.89 -3.94 -4.44
N TRP A 110 -1.81 -2.97 -4.45
CA TRP A 110 -2.90 -2.89 -5.40
C TRP A 110 -2.98 -1.49 -6.00
N ARG A 111 -3.45 -1.41 -7.24
CA ARG A 111 -3.68 -0.16 -7.97
C ARG A 111 -5.13 -0.03 -8.41
N ALA A 112 -5.66 1.18 -8.30
CA ALA A 112 -6.89 1.57 -8.97
C ALA A 112 -6.59 2.25 -10.31
N ASP A 113 -7.55 2.25 -11.23
CA ASP A 113 -7.40 2.81 -12.58
C ASP A 113 -7.14 4.33 -12.58
N ASP A 114 -7.51 5.02 -11.50
CA ASP A 114 -7.26 6.45 -11.27
C ASP A 114 -5.89 6.74 -10.63
N GLY A 115 -5.04 5.72 -10.47
CA GLY A 115 -3.70 5.84 -9.88
C GLY A 115 -3.68 5.78 -8.36
N GLY A 116 -4.77 5.42 -7.68
CA GLY A 116 -4.70 5.11 -6.24
C GLY A 116 -3.83 3.89 -5.94
N TRP A 117 -3.18 3.90 -4.76
CA TRP A 117 -2.55 2.72 -4.17
C TRP A 117 -3.40 2.17 -3.02
N LEU A 118 -3.39 0.85 -2.87
CA LEU A 118 -3.92 0.13 -1.72
C LEU A 118 -2.87 -0.88 -1.24
N VAL A 119 -2.70 -0.95 0.07
CA VAL A 119 -2.03 -2.04 0.76
C VAL A 119 -3.10 -2.96 1.34
N LEU A 120 -3.10 -4.23 0.95
CA LEU A 120 -3.94 -5.25 1.54
C LEU A 120 -3.10 -6.07 2.52
N ALA A 121 -3.50 -6.05 3.79
CA ALA A 121 -2.99 -6.97 4.80
C ALA A 121 -3.90 -8.19 4.86
N SER A 122 -3.35 -9.39 4.71
CA SER A 122 -4.13 -10.63 4.76
C SER A 122 -3.70 -11.51 5.91
N MET A 123 -4.67 -12.15 6.56
CA MET A 123 -4.49 -13.03 7.72
C MET A 123 -3.81 -12.26 8.87
N SER A 124 -2.89 -12.92 9.59
CA SER A 124 -2.29 -12.40 10.82
C SER A 124 -1.15 -11.41 10.59
N VAL A 125 -1.49 -10.25 10.06
CA VAL A 125 -0.63 -9.08 10.06
C VAL A 125 -0.97 -8.25 11.28
N ARG A 126 0.03 -7.76 12.02
CA ARG A 126 -0.15 -6.74 13.05
C ARG A 126 0.39 -5.41 12.61
N TRP A 127 -0.42 -4.36 12.72
CA TRP A 127 0.01 -2.99 12.48
C TRP A 127 -0.46 -2.11 13.63
N GLY A 128 0.50 -1.52 14.34
CA GLY A 128 0.26 -0.78 15.56
C GLY A 128 -0.58 -1.57 16.57
N ARG A 129 -1.75 -1.01 16.92
CA ARG A 129 -2.68 -1.58 17.91
C ARG A 129 -3.90 -2.29 17.32
N ARG A 130 -3.99 -2.45 15.99
CA ARG A 130 -5.23 -2.88 15.33
C ARG A 130 -5.17 -4.26 14.68
N LEU A 131 -4.24 -4.53 13.77
CA LEU A 131 -4.32 -5.77 12.97
C LEU A 131 -3.85 -6.99 13.80
N ASP A 132 -4.48 -8.16 13.71
CA ASP A 132 -4.01 -9.47 14.24
C ASP A 132 -4.70 -10.65 13.56
#